data_AF-A0A009NHX9-F1
#
_entry.id   AF-A0A009NHX9-F1
#
_cell.length_a   1.000
_cell.length_b   1.000
_cell.length_c   1.000
_cell.angle_alpha   90.00
_cell.angle_beta   90.00
_cell.angle_gamma   90.00
#
_symmetry.space_group_name_H-M   'P 1'
#
loop_
_entity.id
_entity.type
_entity.pdbx_description
1 polymer ?
#
loop_
_entity_poly.entity_id
_entity_poly.type
_entity_poly.pdbx_seq_one_letter_code
_entity_poly.pdbx_strand_id
1 'polypeptide(L)'
;MKSLNKFLILFIPFLVMGCTSYNRTRTDIVIYKNEGNLYFSFPIDKKVLVYHYEINDYENFESDGMTYKRLFVSQEIDKEMKEIILENYKSNEIVEKHAYYMLLGEQGLNNTSVGFTTIGFCLYKDKVLTEQKSENTNTFIQKCHDL
;
A
#
# COMPACT_ATOMS: atom_id res chain seq x y z
N MET A 1 -44.05 47.37 -16.90
CA MET A 1 -43.02 47.74 -15.88
C MET A 1 -43.22 46.88 -14.64
N LYS A 2 -42.10 46.46 -14.01
CA LYS A 2 -41.96 45.55 -12.86
C LYS A 2 -42.12 44.07 -13.23
N SER A 3 -41.08 43.32 -13.61
CA SER A 3 -39.74 43.08 -13.02
C SER A 3 -39.75 42.17 -11.79
N LEU A 4 -39.01 41.06 -11.92
CA LEU A 4 -38.42 40.18 -10.89
C LEU A 4 -39.44 39.36 -10.07
N ASN A 5 -39.33 38.03 -9.94
CA ASN A 5 -38.10 37.33 -9.59
C ASN A 5 -38.14 35.86 -10.08
N LYS A 6 -37.10 35.46 -10.82
CA LYS A 6 -36.79 34.07 -11.16
C LYS A 6 -36.03 33.45 -9.99
N PHE A 7 -36.59 32.42 -9.34
CA PHE A 7 -35.79 31.47 -8.57
C PHE A 7 -35.49 30.26 -9.45
N LEU A 8 -34.58 30.46 -10.41
CA LEU A 8 -33.95 29.36 -11.13
C LEU A 8 -32.74 28.96 -10.29
N ILE A 9 -32.90 27.97 -9.42
CA ILE A 9 -31.78 27.39 -8.69
C ILE A 9 -30.98 26.58 -9.70
N LEU A 10 -29.97 27.23 -10.29
CA LEU A 10 -28.88 26.58 -11.01
C LEU A 10 -28.11 25.73 -10.01
N PHE A 11 -28.29 24.41 -10.07
CA PHE A 11 -27.37 23.46 -9.45
C PHE A 11 -26.07 23.50 -10.26
N ILE A 12 -25.08 24.26 -9.77
CA ILE A 12 -23.70 24.18 -10.24
C ILE A 12 -23.02 23.11 -9.39
N PRO A 13 -22.62 21.95 -9.93
CA PRO A 13 -21.70 21.08 -9.20
C PRO A 13 -20.30 21.66 -9.35
N PHE A 14 -19.98 22.68 -8.55
CA PHE A 14 -18.61 23.09 -8.27
C PHE A 14 -18.24 22.55 -6.89
N LEU A 15 -17.97 21.26 -6.82
CA LEU A 15 -17.10 20.74 -5.79
C LEU A 15 -15.99 20.00 -6.52
N VAL A 16 -15.05 20.84 -6.96
CA VAL A 16 -13.60 20.63 -6.94
C VAL A 16 -13.30 19.19 -6.53
N MET A 17 -13.10 18.35 -7.53
CA MET A 17 -12.48 17.04 -7.38
C MET A 17 -11.20 17.31 -6.59
N GLY A 18 -11.24 16.95 -5.30
CA GLY A 18 -10.20 17.31 -4.37
C GLY A 18 -8.89 16.85 -4.98
N CYS A 19 -7.97 17.80 -5.16
CA CYS A 19 -6.56 17.49 -5.28
C CYS A 19 -6.27 16.50 -4.16
N THR A 20 -6.16 15.22 -4.47
CA THR A 20 -5.75 14.20 -3.52
C THR A 20 -4.31 14.54 -3.20
N SER A 21 -4.18 15.32 -2.13
CA SER A 21 -3.00 15.57 -1.32
C SER A 21 -1.74 14.96 -1.90
N TYR A 22 -1.03 15.76 -2.69
CA TYR A 22 0.38 15.58 -2.94
C TYR A 22 1.11 15.73 -1.60
N ASN A 23 1.26 14.63 -0.87
CA ASN A 23 2.00 14.56 0.37
C ASN A 23 3.10 13.51 0.24
N ARG A 24 4.28 13.97 -0.13
CA ARG A 24 5.53 13.20 -0.05
C ARG A 24 5.83 12.86 1.41
N THR A 25 5.87 11.57 1.75
CA THR A 25 7.14 10.87 2.08
C THR A 25 6.92 9.40 2.49
N ARG A 26 7.40 8.51 1.60
CA ARG A 26 7.82 7.10 1.79
C ARG A 26 6.75 6.18 2.41
N THR A 27 5.80 5.65 1.67
CA THR A 27 6.04 4.90 0.44
C THR A 27 5.16 5.40 -0.69
N ASP A 28 5.78 6.00 -1.69
CA ASP A 28 5.13 6.25 -2.99
C ASP A 28 4.83 4.92 -3.75
N ILE A 29 4.82 3.79 -3.03
CA ILE A 29 4.58 2.45 -3.56
C ILE A 29 3.08 2.24 -3.58
N VAL A 30 2.55 2.06 -4.79
CA VAL A 30 1.12 1.80 -4.98
C VAL A 30 0.90 0.30 -4.98
N ILE A 31 0.01 -0.16 -4.10
CA ILE A 31 -0.37 -1.56 -4.03
C ILE A 31 -1.73 -1.76 -4.70
N TYR A 32 -1.80 -2.72 -5.61
CA TYR A 32 -3.05 -3.10 -6.26
C TYR A 32 -3.08 -4.60 -6.54
N LYS A 33 -4.28 -5.14 -6.73
CA LYS A 33 -4.49 -6.52 -7.15
C LYS A 33 -5.01 -6.58 -8.57
N ASN A 34 -4.49 -7.50 -9.37
CA ASN A 34 -5.01 -7.80 -10.70
C ASN A 34 -4.83 -9.30 -11.00
N GLU A 35 -5.84 -9.94 -11.58
CA GLU A 35 -5.79 -11.36 -12.03
C GLU A 35 -5.23 -12.35 -10.98
N GLY A 36 -5.50 -12.13 -9.70
CA GLY A 36 -5.01 -13.01 -8.62
C GLY A 36 -3.58 -12.72 -8.14
N ASN A 37 -2.92 -11.70 -8.68
CA ASN A 37 -1.61 -11.23 -8.29
C ASN A 37 -1.70 -9.94 -7.46
N LEU A 38 -0.70 -9.71 -6.62
CA LEU A 38 -0.49 -8.46 -5.88
C LEU A 38 0.71 -7.73 -6.46
N TYR A 39 0.54 -6.44 -6.76
CA TYR A 39 1.55 -5.61 -7.37
C TYR A 39 1.94 -4.50 -6.41
N PHE A 40 3.24 -4.28 -6.24
CA PHE A 40 3.82 -3.21 -5.45
C PHE A 40 4.62 -2.33 -6.41
N SER A 41 3.97 -1.31 -6.97
CA SER A 41 4.55 -0.45 -8.00
C SER A 41 5.34 0.68 -7.38
N PHE A 42 6.62 0.81 -7.74
CA PHE A 42 7.45 1.95 -7.37
C PHE A 42 7.08 3.20 -8.20
N PRO A 43 7.49 4.40 -7.76
CA PRO A 43 7.25 5.64 -8.51
C PRO A 43 7.90 5.63 -9.89
N ILE A 44 7.21 6.19 -10.88
CA ILE A 44 7.65 6.21 -12.28
C ILE A 44 9.00 6.95 -12.44
N ASP A 45 9.25 7.96 -11.61
CA ASP A 45 10.48 8.75 -11.61
C ASP A 45 11.63 8.10 -10.83
N LYS A 46 11.41 6.93 -10.24
CA LYS A 46 12.40 6.22 -9.43
C LYS A 46 12.67 4.83 -9.99
N LYS A 47 13.95 4.52 -10.12
CA LYS A 47 14.41 3.13 -10.16
C LYS A 47 14.88 2.76 -8.77
N VAL A 48 14.33 1.68 -8.25
CA VAL A 48 14.66 1.19 -6.91
C VAL A 48 15.53 -0.05 -7.07
N LEU A 49 16.74 -0.02 -6.52
CA LEU A 49 17.58 -1.21 -6.43
C LEU A 49 17.04 -2.06 -5.27
N VAL A 50 16.40 -3.17 -5.61
CA VAL A 50 15.78 -4.09 -4.66
C VAL A 50 16.76 -5.24 -4.40
N TYR A 51 17.09 -5.46 -3.13
CA TYR A 51 17.94 -6.57 -2.70
C TYR A 51 17.11 -7.79 -2.33
N HIS A 52 16.08 -7.57 -1.51
CA HIS A 52 15.14 -8.60 -1.08
C HIS A 52 13.84 -7.97 -0.59
N TYR A 53 12.79 -8.77 -0.52
CA TYR A 53 11.56 -8.40 0.16
C TYR A 53 10.94 -9.59 0.88
N GLU A 54 10.16 -9.30 1.90
CA GLU A 54 9.43 -10.29 2.70
C GLU A 54 7.99 -9.85 2.88
N ILE A 55 7.06 -10.80 2.88
CA ILE A 55 5.67 -10.57 3.29
C ILE A 55 5.46 -11.23 4.64
N ASN A 56 4.99 -10.43 5.59
CA ASN A 56 4.81 -10.80 6.97
C ASN A 56 3.36 -10.56 7.40
N ASP A 57 2.92 -11.34 8.38
CA ASP A 57 1.59 -11.27 8.98
C ASP A 57 1.59 -10.35 10.20
N TYR A 58 0.77 -9.29 10.20
CA TYR A 58 0.69 -8.39 11.37
C TYR A 58 -0.06 -8.99 12.55
N GLU A 59 -0.82 -10.06 12.34
CA GLU A 59 -1.79 -10.59 13.30
C GLU A 59 -1.33 -11.92 13.90
N ASN A 60 -0.43 -12.62 13.21
CA ASN A 60 0.13 -13.90 13.66
C ASN A 60 1.63 -13.79 13.93
N PHE A 61 2.07 -14.43 15.01
CA PHE A 61 3.48 -14.57 15.35
C PHE A 61 3.98 -15.97 15.01
N GLU A 62 5.29 -16.08 14.80
CA GLU A 62 6.00 -17.35 14.81
C GLU A 62 5.89 -18.04 16.18
N SER A 63 6.34 -19.29 16.26
CA SER A 63 6.31 -20.07 17.51
C SER A 63 7.11 -19.44 18.67
N ASP A 64 8.00 -18.50 18.37
CA ASP A 64 8.77 -17.76 19.37
C ASP A 64 7.95 -16.67 20.09
N GLY A 65 6.76 -16.32 19.58
CA GLY A 65 5.87 -15.31 20.13
C GLY A 65 6.39 -13.86 20.05
N MET A 66 7.49 -13.62 19.34
CA MET A 66 8.15 -12.32 19.23
C MET A 66 8.24 -11.83 17.78
N THR A 67 8.41 -12.76 16.84
CA THR A 67 8.59 -12.46 15.42
C THR A 67 7.25 -12.61 14.70
N TYR A 68 6.88 -11.67 13.84
CA TYR A 68 5.71 -11.81 12.97
C TYR A 68 5.90 -13.00 12.02
N LYS A 69 4.81 -13.73 11.76
CA LYS A 69 4.82 -14.91 10.88
C LYS A 69 5.25 -14.49 9.48
N ARG A 70 6.29 -15.13 8.94
CA ARG A 70 6.76 -14.89 7.56
C ARG A 70 5.98 -15.76 6.59
N LEU A 71 5.27 -15.12 5.65
CA LEU A 71 4.49 -15.80 4.63
C LEU A 71 5.29 -16.00 3.33
N PHE A 72 6.17 -15.06 3.03
CA PHE A 72 7.00 -15.11 1.84
C PHE A 72 8.33 -14.41 2.09
N VAL A 73 9.41 -14.97 1.56
CA VAL A 73 10.75 -14.36 1.56
C VAL A 73 11.30 -14.51 0.15
N SER A 74 11.68 -13.38 -0.47
CA SER A 74 12.30 -13.43 -1.78
C SER A 74 13.69 -14.06 -1.69
N GLN A 75 14.13 -14.71 -2.76
CA GLN A 75 15.55 -14.92 -2.96
C GLN A 75 16.26 -13.57 -3.14
N GLU A 76 17.59 -13.56 -3.08
CA GLU A 76 18.37 -12.36 -3.38
C GLU A 76 18.10 -11.90 -4.83
N ILE A 77 17.73 -10.64 -4.98
CA ILE A 77 17.30 -10.05 -6.26
C ILE A 77 18.42 -9.19 -6.86
N ASP A 78 19.03 -8.33 -6.05
CA ASP A 78 20.04 -7.32 -6.40
C ASP A 78 19.82 -6.68 -7.79
N LYS A 79 18.65 -6.05 -7.98
CA LYS A 79 18.24 -5.52 -9.29
C LYS A 79 17.40 -4.25 -9.21
N GLU A 80 17.58 -3.35 -10.18
CA GLU A 80 16.65 -2.24 -10.40
C GLU A 80 15.27 -2.76 -10.83
N MET A 81 14.25 -2.42 -10.05
CA MET A 81 12.86 -2.83 -10.31
C MET A 81 11.94 -1.61 -10.40
N LYS A 82 10.87 -1.76 -11.19
CA LYS A 82 9.74 -0.81 -11.26
C LYS A 82 8.54 -1.27 -10.46
N GLU A 83 8.44 -2.56 -10.23
CA GLU A 83 7.40 -3.17 -9.40
C GLU A 83 7.89 -4.49 -8.84
N ILE A 84 7.31 -4.92 -7.73
CA ILE A 84 7.37 -6.29 -7.23
C ILE A 84 6.00 -6.92 -7.50
N ILE A 85 6.00 -8.14 -8.03
CA ILE A 85 4.79 -8.91 -8.32
C ILE A 85 4.80 -10.14 -7.43
N LEU A 86 3.82 -10.23 -6.53
CA LEU A 86 3.52 -11.44 -5.80
C LEU A 86 2.45 -12.21 -6.56
N GLU A 87 2.88 -13.22 -7.31
CA GLU A 87 2.01 -14.06 -8.10
C GLU A 87 1.12 -14.93 -7.20
N ASN A 88 -0.15 -15.07 -7.58
CA ASN A 88 -1.12 -15.91 -6.90
C ASN A 88 -1.10 -15.73 -5.37
N TYR A 89 -1.41 -14.52 -4.91
CA TYR A 89 -1.27 -14.14 -3.50
C TYR A 89 -2.04 -15.08 -2.54
N LYS A 90 -3.14 -15.70 -3.00
CA LYS A 90 -3.92 -16.65 -2.22
C LYS A 90 -3.13 -17.91 -1.86
N SER A 91 -2.25 -18.36 -2.75
CA SER A 91 -1.36 -19.50 -2.49
C SER A 91 -0.27 -19.17 -1.46
N ASN A 92 -0.02 -17.89 -1.20
CA ASN A 92 0.89 -17.40 -0.16
C ASN A 92 0.13 -17.08 1.15
N GLU A 93 -1.03 -17.70 1.37
CA GLU A 93 -1.87 -17.53 2.57
C GLU A 93 -2.36 -16.08 2.82
N ILE A 94 -2.31 -15.21 1.80
CA ILE A 94 -2.84 -13.85 1.89
C ILE A 94 -4.34 -13.87 1.61
N VAL A 95 -5.12 -13.48 2.60
CA VAL A 95 -6.59 -13.51 2.58
C VAL A 95 -7.19 -12.11 2.78
N GLU A 96 -8.50 -11.99 2.51
CA GLU A 96 -9.22 -10.74 2.75
C GLU A 96 -9.41 -10.47 4.24
N LYS A 97 -9.52 -9.19 4.59
CA LYS A 97 -9.73 -8.70 5.96
C LYS A 97 -8.67 -9.19 6.94
N HIS A 98 -7.43 -9.23 6.48
CA HIS A 98 -6.27 -9.61 7.26
C HIS A 98 -5.11 -8.68 6.93
N ALA A 99 -4.40 -8.20 7.94
CA ALA A 99 -3.34 -7.20 7.82
C ALA A 99 -1.96 -7.86 7.65
N TYR A 100 -1.19 -7.31 6.70
CA TYR A 100 0.15 -7.78 6.35
C TYR A 100 1.09 -6.60 6.20
N TYR A 101 2.40 -6.85 6.19
CA TYR A 101 3.37 -5.88 5.69
C TYR A 101 4.40 -6.49 4.76
N MET A 102 4.83 -5.67 3.80
CA MET A 102 6.07 -5.91 3.07
C MET A 102 7.23 -5.27 3.82
N LEU A 103 8.27 -6.05 4.13
CA LEU A 103 9.59 -5.54 4.48
C LEU A 103 10.44 -5.54 3.21
N LEU A 104 10.92 -4.37 2.79
CA LEU A 104 11.66 -4.17 1.55
C LEU A 104 13.09 -3.70 1.87
N GLY A 105 14.08 -4.49 1.48
CA GLY A 105 15.48 -4.06 1.47
C GLY A 105 15.81 -3.37 0.15
N GLU A 106 16.01 -2.06 0.19
CA GLU A 106 16.22 -1.23 -1.00
C GLU A 106 17.37 -0.23 -0.82
N GLN A 107 18.05 0.11 -1.92
CA GLN A 107 18.93 1.28 -2.00
C GLN A 107 18.26 2.35 -2.87
N GLY A 108 17.99 3.51 -2.28
CA GLY A 108 17.50 4.68 -3.01
C GLY A 108 18.64 5.37 -3.76
N LEU A 109 18.35 5.97 -4.93
CA LEU A 109 19.30 6.66 -5.82
C LEU A 109 20.29 7.64 -5.16
N ASN A 110 19.94 8.23 -4.02
CA ASN A 110 20.77 9.21 -3.28
C ASN A 110 21.39 8.66 -1.99
N ASN A 111 21.20 7.38 -1.67
CA ASN A 111 21.74 6.75 -0.47
C ASN A 111 22.83 5.74 -0.87
N THR A 112 23.96 5.80 -0.19
CA THR A 112 25.07 4.82 -0.35
C THR A 112 24.83 3.53 0.43
N SER A 113 23.81 3.48 1.29
CA SER A 113 23.48 2.33 2.13
C SER A 113 22.14 1.71 1.77
N VAL A 114 22.07 0.39 1.91
CA VAL A 114 20.82 -0.38 1.91
C VAL A 114 20.00 0.03 3.12
N GLY A 115 18.73 0.35 2.91
CA GLY A 115 17.75 0.64 3.94
C GLY A 115 16.59 -0.34 3.90
N PHE A 116 15.84 -0.40 4.99
CA PHE A 116 14.62 -1.18 5.09
C PHE A 116 13.40 -0.26 5.08
N THR A 117 12.46 -0.57 4.20
CA THR A 117 11.17 0.11 4.08
C THR A 117 10.06 -0.88 4.44
N THR A 118 9.12 -0.47 5.30
CA THR A 118 7.96 -1.29 5.67
C THR A 118 6.70 -0.71 5.06
N ILE A 119 5.84 -1.56 4.48
CA ILE A 119 4.60 -1.14 3.83
C ILE A 119 3.45 -2.04 4.32
N GLY A 120 2.62 -1.52 5.22
CA GLY A 120 1.41 -2.20 5.66
C GLY A 120 0.33 -2.23 4.58
N PHE A 121 -0.31 -3.39 4.38
CA PHE A 121 -1.41 -3.55 3.44
C PHE A 121 -2.43 -4.61 3.90
N CYS A 122 -3.65 -4.52 3.39
CA CYS A 122 -4.63 -5.59 3.49
C CYS A 122 -5.57 -5.62 2.30
N LEU A 123 -6.06 -6.82 1.99
CA LEU A 123 -7.05 -7.02 0.95
C LEU A 123 -8.44 -6.75 1.53
N TYR A 124 -9.20 -5.86 0.90
CA TYR A 124 -10.54 -5.52 1.39
C TYR A 124 -11.51 -5.37 0.21
N LYS A 125 -12.43 -6.34 0.03
CA LYS A 125 -13.35 -6.39 -1.12
C LYS A 125 -12.59 -6.25 -2.44
N ASP A 126 -12.89 -5.25 -3.25
CA ASP A 126 -12.30 -4.97 -4.56
C ASP A 126 -11.02 -4.10 -4.50
N LYS A 127 -10.65 -3.61 -3.31
CA LYS A 127 -9.51 -2.70 -3.11
C LYS A 127 -8.41 -3.31 -2.24
N VAL A 128 -7.25 -2.66 -2.28
CA VAL A 128 -6.16 -2.87 -1.31
C VAL A 128 -6.08 -1.63 -0.45
N LEU A 129 -6.11 -1.82 0.87
CA LEU A 129 -5.86 -0.75 1.83
C LEU A 129 -4.38 -0.75 2.18
N THR A 130 -3.82 0.43 2.40
CA THR A 130 -2.43 0.60 2.83
C THR A 130 -2.36 1.39 4.14
N GLU A 131 -1.41 1.03 4.99
CA GLU A 131 -1.17 1.71 6.27
C GLU A 131 -0.66 3.13 6.01
N GLN A 132 -1.28 4.12 6.65
CA GLN A 132 -0.85 5.51 6.51
C GLN A 132 0.31 5.81 7.47
N LYS A 133 1.19 6.75 7.08
CA LYS A 133 2.43 7.09 7.82
C LYS A 133 2.24 7.38 9.32
N SER A 134 1.12 7.99 9.70
CA SER A 134 0.80 8.33 11.09
C SER A 134 -0.28 7.44 11.69
N GLU A 135 -0.72 6.40 10.97
CA GLU A 135 -1.66 5.41 11.46
C GLU A 135 -0.92 4.48 12.41
N ASN A 136 -1.54 4.21 13.56
CA ASN A 136 -1.03 3.18 14.45
C ASN A 136 -1.35 1.81 13.84
N THR A 137 -0.42 0.86 13.90
CA THR A 137 -0.60 -0.48 13.32
C THR A 137 -1.86 -1.18 13.84
N ASN A 138 -2.21 -1.06 15.12
CA ASN A 138 -3.46 -1.63 15.65
C ASN A 138 -4.71 -0.97 15.04
N THR A 139 -4.65 0.33 14.79
CA THR A 139 -5.72 1.05 14.10
C THR A 139 -5.85 0.59 12.65
N PHE A 140 -4.72 0.36 11.96
CA PHE A 140 -4.72 -0.21 10.62
C PHE A 140 -5.31 -1.63 10.58
N ILE A 141 -4.93 -2.49 11.52
CA ILE A 141 -5.48 -3.86 11.66
C ILE A 141 -6.99 -3.81 11.86
N GLN A 142 -7.49 -3.00 12.81
CA GLN A 142 -8.93 -2.85 13.04
C GLN A 142 -9.67 -2.39 11.77
N LYS A 143 -9.11 -1.39 11.09
CA LYS A 143 -9.64 -0.88 9.82
C LYS A 143 -9.68 -1.94 8.73
N CYS A 144 -8.74 -2.88 8.70
CA CYS A 144 -8.76 -4.01 7.77
C CYS A 144 -9.91 -4.98 8.05
N HIS A 145 -10.31 -5.15 9.31
CA HIS A 145 -11.41 -6.04 9.71
C HIS A 145 -12.79 -5.39 9.48
N ASP A 146 -12.89 -4.11 9.82
CA ASP A 146 -14.17 -3.43 10.08
C ASP A 146 -14.72 -2.55 8.95
N LEU A 147 -13.90 -2.16 7.97
CA LEU A 147 -14.40 -1.38 6.82
C LEU A 147 -15.40 -2.15 5.96
#